data_AF-A0A8T1PXG2-F1
#
_entry.id   AF-A0A8T1PXG2-F1
#
_cell.length_a   1.000
_cell.length_b   1.000
_cell.length_c   1.000
_cell.angle_alpha   90.00
_cell.angle_beta   90.00
_cell.angle_gamma   90.00
#
_symmetry.space_group_name_H-M   'P 1'
#
loop_
_entity.id
_entity.type
_entity.pdbx_description
1 polymer ?
#
loop_
_entity_poly.entity_id
_entity_poly.type
_entity_poly.pdbx_seq_one_letter_code
_entity_poly.pdbx_strand_id
1 'polypeptide(L)'
;MMNMGCKKTQKKPMQGANARQVSFSKRRSGLFKKAGELCTICAVETDDIIFSPGAKLFYSGHDSVEDVIIMLGHRGKPDAATILEAEAHQERVLRDLEKQYSDLLEQLEAEKKRGEELEQLKKEGQVSSWFVTPVEELSYEELKIQHAAMEKLRGKVLKTMAERLAQGSAPSVAANSGGASDFPVSNPKAAP
;
A
#
# COMPACT_ATOMS: atom_id res chain seq x y z
N MET A 1 -29.25 14.66 19.57
CA MET A 1 -29.18 15.09 18.15
C MET A 1 -29.97 14.08 17.33
N MET A 2 -31.09 14.47 16.72
CA MET A 2 -31.91 13.57 15.90
C MET A 2 -31.24 13.39 14.53
N ASN A 3 -30.88 12.15 14.19
CA ASN A 3 -30.32 11.83 12.88
C ASN A 3 -31.47 11.83 11.86
N MET A 4 -31.57 12.88 11.04
CA MET A 4 -32.59 12.95 10.00
C MET A 4 -32.26 11.89 8.93
N GLY A 5 -33.09 10.86 8.83
CA GLY A 5 -32.91 9.76 7.88
C GLY A 5 -32.82 10.18 6.41
N CYS A 6 -32.54 9.23 5.53
CA CYS A 6 -32.36 9.48 4.09
C CYS A 6 -33.62 10.11 3.48
N LYS A 7 -33.50 11.33 2.92
CA LYS A 7 -34.61 12.05 2.27
C LYS A 7 -34.53 11.87 0.75
N LYS A 8 -35.69 11.66 0.11
CA LYS A 8 -35.78 11.59 -1.36
C LYS A 8 -35.44 12.96 -1.96
N THR A 9 -34.50 12.98 -2.90
CA THR A 9 -34.08 14.19 -3.64
C THR A 9 -34.49 14.12 -5.10
N GLN A 10 -34.74 15.26 -5.74
CA GLN A 10 -34.96 15.34 -7.19
C GLN A 10 -33.69 15.00 -7.97
N LYS A 11 -33.82 14.43 -9.18
CA LYS A 11 -32.71 14.19 -10.12
C LYS A 11 -32.34 15.50 -10.84
N LYS A 12 -31.74 16.44 -10.11
CA LYS A 12 -31.22 17.71 -10.64
C LYS A 12 -29.85 18.01 -10.03
N PRO A 13 -29.03 18.89 -10.64
CA PRO A 13 -27.77 19.31 -10.04
C PRO A 13 -27.98 19.77 -8.60
N MET A 14 -27.16 19.26 -7.69
CA MET A 14 -27.34 19.57 -6.28
C MET A 14 -26.81 20.97 -5.96
N GLN A 15 -27.63 21.73 -5.25
CA GLN A 15 -27.32 23.10 -4.87
C GLN A 15 -26.48 23.14 -3.58
N GLY A 16 -25.58 24.13 -3.50
CA GLY A 16 -24.64 24.30 -2.40
C GLY A 16 -23.37 23.44 -2.55
N ALA A 17 -22.21 24.07 -2.42
CA ALA A 17 -20.91 23.42 -2.63
C ALA A 17 -20.66 22.27 -1.65
N ASN A 18 -20.90 22.49 -0.35
CA ASN A 18 -20.67 21.47 0.69
C ASN A 18 -21.59 20.27 0.53
N ALA A 19 -22.89 20.51 0.30
CA ALA A 19 -23.82 19.44 0.00
C ALA A 19 -23.32 18.64 -1.20
N ARG A 20 -23.00 19.34 -2.31
CA ARG A 20 -22.54 18.73 -3.57
C ARG A 20 -21.29 17.87 -3.37
N GLN A 21 -20.31 18.35 -2.62
CA GLN A 21 -19.11 17.60 -2.23
C GLN A 21 -19.48 16.31 -1.48
N VAL A 22 -20.32 16.42 -0.44
CA VAL A 22 -20.71 15.27 0.40
C VAL A 22 -21.49 14.23 -0.41
N SER A 23 -22.45 14.65 -1.24
CA SER A 23 -23.17 13.71 -2.09
C SER A 23 -22.30 13.13 -3.19
N PHE A 24 -21.36 13.89 -3.75
CA PHE A 24 -20.40 13.36 -4.71
C PHE A 24 -19.62 12.21 -4.07
N SER A 25 -19.02 12.44 -2.90
CA SER A 25 -18.26 11.41 -2.18
C SER A 25 -19.10 10.17 -1.88
N LYS A 26 -20.32 10.35 -1.35
CA LYS A 26 -21.22 9.22 -1.04
C LYS A 26 -21.64 8.44 -2.29
N ARG A 27 -22.03 9.15 -3.35
CA ARG A 27 -22.49 8.51 -4.60
C ARG A 27 -21.35 7.82 -5.34
N ARG A 28 -20.17 8.43 -5.39
CA ARG A 28 -18.94 7.84 -5.97
C ARG A 28 -18.59 6.53 -5.27
N SER A 29 -18.51 6.54 -3.94
CA SER A 29 -18.22 5.32 -3.17
C SER A 29 -19.31 4.25 -3.35
N GLY A 30 -20.58 4.67 -3.40
CA GLY A 30 -21.70 3.76 -3.68
C GLY A 30 -21.64 3.15 -5.08
N LEU A 31 -21.25 3.93 -6.09
CA LEU A 31 -21.08 3.47 -7.46
C LEU A 31 -19.97 2.43 -7.56
N PHE A 32 -18.76 2.75 -7.07
CA PHE A 32 -17.63 1.83 -7.10
C PHE A 32 -17.93 0.52 -6.37
N LYS A 33 -18.64 0.58 -5.24
CA LYS A 33 -19.10 -0.63 -4.56
C LYS A 33 -20.02 -1.47 -5.44
N LYS A 34 -20.95 -0.84 -6.15
CA LYS A 34 -21.89 -1.54 -7.04
C LYS A 34 -21.23 -2.09 -8.30
N ALA A 35 -20.27 -1.37 -8.88
CA ALA A 35 -19.45 -1.88 -9.97
C ALA A 35 -18.67 -3.12 -9.52
N GLY A 36 -17.98 -3.07 -8.37
CA GLY A 36 -17.28 -4.24 -7.83
C GLY A 36 -18.18 -5.44 -7.51
N GLU A 37 -19.37 -5.19 -6.94
CA GLU A 37 -20.39 -6.23 -6.74
C GLU A 37 -20.82 -6.86 -8.08
N LEU A 38 -21.03 -6.04 -9.12
CA LEU A 38 -21.40 -6.52 -10.45
C LEU A 38 -20.28 -7.35 -11.08
N CYS A 39 -19.02 -6.88 -11.02
CA CYS A 39 -17.86 -7.63 -11.51
C CYS A 39 -17.79 -9.02 -10.89
N THR A 40 -18.04 -9.10 -9.58
CA THR A 40 -17.98 -10.35 -8.83
C THR A 40 -19.13 -11.30 -9.19
N ILE A 41 -20.37 -10.80 -9.26
CA ILE A 41 -21.56 -11.64 -9.49
C ILE A 41 -21.63 -12.12 -10.94
N CYS A 42 -21.25 -11.26 -11.88
CA CYS A 42 -21.43 -11.52 -13.31
C CYS A 42 -20.14 -11.93 -14.01
N ALA A 43 -18.98 -11.96 -13.33
CA ALA A 43 -17.67 -12.21 -13.93
C ALA A 43 -17.42 -11.28 -15.14
N VAL A 44 -17.69 -9.98 -14.96
CA VAL A 44 -17.48 -8.95 -15.98
C VAL A 44 -16.46 -7.94 -15.50
N GLU A 45 -15.66 -7.41 -16.41
CA GLU A 45 -14.76 -6.29 -16.13
C GLU A 45 -15.50 -4.97 -16.34
N THR A 46 -15.27 -4.00 -15.45
CA THR A 46 -15.86 -2.65 -15.55
C THR A 46 -14.85 -1.61 -15.14
N ASP A 47 -14.76 -0.53 -15.92
CA ASP A 47 -13.89 0.62 -15.61
C ASP A 47 -14.72 1.90 -15.47
N ASP A 48 -14.70 2.47 -14.27
CA ASP A 48 -15.44 3.68 -13.91
C ASP A 48 -14.49 4.89 -13.79
N ILE A 49 -14.68 5.90 -14.64
CA ILE A 49 -13.97 7.19 -14.56
C ILE A 49 -14.92 8.31 -14.13
N ILE A 50 -14.58 9.02 -13.05
CA ILE A 50 -15.40 10.11 -12.51
C ILE A 50 -14.55 11.34 -12.23
N PHE A 51 -14.90 12.46 -12.85
CA PHE A 51 -14.35 13.77 -12.53
C PHE A 51 -15.21 14.46 -11.45
N SER A 52 -14.56 14.89 -10.37
CA SER A 52 -15.22 15.74 -9.37
C SER A 52 -15.44 17.16 -9.90
N PRO A 53 -16.36 17.93 -9.28
CA PRO A 53 -16.50 19.36 -9.58
C PRO A 53 -15.22 20.18 -9.41
N GLY A 54 -14.26 19.69 -8.61
CA GLY A 54 -12.94 20.29 -8.42
C GLY A 54 -11.87 19.74 -9.37
N ALA A 55 -12.28 19.19 -10.52
CA ALA A 55 -11.41 18.62 -11.56
C ALA A 55 -10.52 17.45 -11.13
N LYS A 56 -10.69 16.90 -9.91
CA LYS A 56 -9.99 15.68 -9.49
C LYS A 56 -10.59 14.44 -10.13
N LEU A 57 -9.74 13.61 -10.73
CA LEU A 57 -10.06 12.29 -11.30
C LEU A 57 -10.20 11.25 -10.19
N PHE A 58 -11.18 10.37 -10.33
CA PHE A 58 -11.33 9.16 -9.55
C PHE A 58 -11.60 7.99 -10.47
N TYR A 59 -10.93 6.86 -10.20
CA TYR A 59 -10.99 5.66 -11.02
C TYR A 59 -11.24 4.43 -10.16
N SER A 60 -11.99 3.48 -10.72
CA SER A 60 -12.18 2.12 -10.19
C SER A 60 -12.35 1.20 -11.37
N GLY A 61 -11.44 0.26 -11.55
CA GLY A 61 -11.46 -0.64 -12.70
C GLY A 61 -10.44 -1.76 -12.55
N HIS A 62 -10.44 -2.65 -13.53
CA HIS A 62 -9.48 -3.74 -13.59
C HIS A 62 -8.15 -3.26 -14.18
N ASP A 63 -8.22 -2.42 -15.21
CA ASP A 63 -7.05 -1.94 -15.93
C ASP A 63 -6.39 -0.76 -15.22
N SER A 64 -5.17 -0.36 -15.63
CA SER A 64 -4.59 0.88 -15.11
C SER A 64 -5.33 2.10 -15.68
N VAL A 65 -5.27 3.23 -14.97
CA VAL A 65 -5.85 4.50 -15.45
C VAL A 65 -5.23 4.89 -16.79
N GLU A 66 -3.94 4.63 -16.93
CA GLU A 66 -3.14 4.86 -18.13
C GLU A 66 -3.66 4.02 -19.31
N ASP A 67 -3.95 2.74 -19.10
CA ASP A 67 -4.51 1.86 -20.14
C ASP A 67 -5.88 2.36 -20.61
N VAL A 68 -6.75 2.75 -19.67
CA VAL A 68 -8.08 3.29 -20.01
C VAL A 68 -7.97 4.65 -20.71
N ILE A 69 -7.02 5.51 -20.33
CA ILE A 69 -6.77 6.78 -21.01
C ILE A 69 -6.25 6.55 -22.44
N ILE A 70 -5.34 5.60 -22.64
CA ILE A 70 -4.85 5.21 -23.96
C ILE A 70 -6.01 4.70 -24.82
N MET A 71 -6.85 3.82 -24.26
CA MET A 71 -8.03 3.26 -24.90
C MET A 71 -9.08 4.33 -25.26
N LEU A 72 -9.34 5.30 -24.37
CA LEU A 72 -10.29 6.38 -24.63
C LEU A 72 -9.73 7.46 -25.57
N GLY A 73 -8.42 7.69 -25.53
CA GLY A 73 -7.70 8.63 -26.39
C GLY A 73 -7.60 8.14 -27.84
N HIS A 74 -7.49 6.82 -28.03
CA HIS A 74 -7.59 6.19 -29.33
C HIS A 74 -9.07 6.05 -29.72
N ARG A 75 -9.62 7.08 -30.41
CA ARG A 75 -10.91 6.98 -31.13
C ARG A 75 -10.79 6.05 -32.36
N GLY A 76 -10.46 4.79 -32.13
CA GLY A 76 -10.30 3.74 -33.12
C GLY A 76 -10.02 2.42 -32.41
N LYS A 77 -10.31 1.29 -33.07
CA LYS A 77 -9.85 -0.01 -32.56
C LYS A 77 -8.32 0.09 -32.39
N PRO A 78 -7.75 -0.25 -31.23
CA PRO A 78 -6.30 -0.29 -31.08
C PRO A 78 -5.74 -1.20 -32.18
N ASP A 79 -4.68 -0.74 -32.84
CA ASP A 79 -4.01 -1.57 -33.83
C ASP A 79 -3.33 -2.75 -33.13
N ALA A 80 -2.99 -3.78 -33.91
CA ALA A 80 -2.39 -5.01 -33.36
C ALA A 80 -1.07 -4.72 -32.61
N ALA A 81 -0.35 -3.65 -32.98
CA ALA A 81 0.88 -3.24 -32.32
C ALA A 81 0.60 -2.71 -30.90
N THR A 82 -0.39 -1.84 -30.72
CA THR A 82 -0.75 -1.31 -29.40
C THR A 82 -1.22 -2.42 -28.45
N ILE A 83 -2.00 -3.39 -28.95
CA ILE A 83 -2.45 -4.54 -28.16
C ILE A 83 -1.25 -5.38 -27.70
N LEU A 84 -0.33 -5.70 -28.63
CA LEU A 84 0.86 -6.50 -28.32
C LEU A 84 1.77 -5.80 -27.30
N GLU A 85 1.91 -4.47 -27.40
CA GLU A 85 2.68 -3.69 -26.42
C GLU A 85 2.05 -3.70 -25.02
N ALA A 86 0.72 -3.60 -24.94
CA ALA A 86 -0.01 -3.69 -23.68
C ALA A 86 0.10 -5.10 -23.06
N GLU A 87 -0.06 -6.15 -23.86
CA GLU A 87 0.14 -7.55 -23.43
C GLU A 87 1.58 -7.77 -22.93
N ALA A 88 2.58 -7.29 -23.67
CA ALA A 88 3.99 -7.39 -23.27
C ALA A 88 4.33 -6.55 -22.02
N HIS A 89 3.60 -5.46 -21.78
CA HIS A 89 3.70 -4.70 -20.54
C HIS A 89 3.10 -5.48 -19.36
N GLN A 90 1.87 -5.99 -19.51
CA GLN A 90 1.21 -6.82 -18.50
C GLN A 90 2.03 -8.04 -18.14
N GLU A 91 2.60 -8.75 -19.12
CA GLU A 91 3.50 -9.87 -18.85
C GLU A 91 4.74 -9.48 -18.05
N ARG A 92 5.33 -8.30 -18.31
CA ARG A 92 6.47 -7.81 -17.53
C ARG A 92 6.07 -7.55 -16.09
N VAL A 93 4.94 -6.87 -15.88
CA VAL A 93 4.40 -6.60 -14.54
C VAL A 93 4.12 -7.90 -13.79
N LEU A 94 3.49 -8.88 -14.46
CA LEU A 94 3.23 -10.20 -13.88
C LEU A 94 4.52 -10.92 -13.50
N ARG A 95 5.53 -10.96 -14.38
CA ARG A 95 6.83 -11.58 -14.10
C ARG A 95 7.53 -10.92 -12.90
N ASP A 96 7.50 -9.60 -12.82
CA ASP A 96 8.10 -8.87 -11.70
C ASP A 96 7.37 -9.18 -10.39
N LEU A 97 6.04 -9.29 -10.41
CA LEU A 97 5.24 -9.61 -9.24
C LEU A 97 5.42 -11.07 -8.80
N GLU A 98 5.46 -12.02 -9.72
CA GLU A 98 5.75 -13.43 -9.45
C GLU A 98 7.12 -13.61 -8.79
N LYS A 99 8.11 -12.85 -9.27
CA LYS A 99 9.44 -12.83 -8.66
C LYS A 99 9.39 -12.29 -7.22
N GLN A 100 8.75 -11.15 -7.00
CA GLN A 100 8.60 -10.59 -5.65
C GLN A 100 7.89 -11.56 -4.70
N TYR A 101 6.85 -12.25 -5.18
CA TYR A 101 6.13 -13.24 -4.39
C TYR A 101 7.03 -14.43 -4.02
N SER A 102 7.81 -14.92 -4.98
CA SER A 102 8.76 -16.02 -4.77
C SER A 102 9.86 -15.65 -3.77
N ASP A 103 10.46 -14.46 -3.93
CA ASP A 103 11.48 -13.95 -3.01
C ASP A 103 10.92 -13.81 -1.57
N LEU A 104 9.70 -13.32 -1.42
CA LEU A 104 9.04 -13.19 -0.12
C LEU A 104 8.71 -14.55 0.51
N LEU A 105 8.31 -15.52 -0.31
CA LEU A 105 8.04 -16.87 0.15
C LEU A 105 9.31 -17.55 0.66
N GLU A 106 10.42 -17.40 -0.04
CA GLU A 106 11.73 -17.92 0.39
C GLU A 106 12.16 -17.31 1.73
N GLN A 107 11.99 -15.99 1.91
CA GLN A 107 12.26 -15.31 3.18
C GLN A 107 11.38 -15.86 4.33
N LEU A 108 10.10 -16.07 4.05
CA LEU A 108 9.17 -16.61 5.04
C LEU A 108 9.56 -18.04 5.44
N GLU A 109 9.93 -18.89 4.48
CA GLU A 109 10.38 -20.25 4.75
C GLU A 109 11.69 -20.27 5.55
N ALA A 110 12.63 -19.39 5.21
CA ALA A 110 13.87 -19.24 5.96
C ALA A 110 13.63 -18.82 7.42
N GLU A 111 12.75 -17.85 7.66
CA GLU A 111 12.40 -17.43 9.03
C GLU A 111 11.64 -18.51 9.80
N LYS A 112 10.75 -19.26 9.14
CA LYS A 112 10.08 -20.42 9.76
C LYS A 112 11.09 -21.49 10.19
N LYS A 113 12.01 -21.86 9.30
CA LYS A 113 13.06 -22.84 9.59
C LYS A 113 13.95 -22.37 10.75
N ARG A 114 14.34 -21.09 10.76
CA ARG A 114 15.09 -20.47 11.85
C ARG A 114 14.32 -20.54 13.19
N GLY A 115 13.00 -20.35 13.15
CA GLY A 115 12.12 -20.51 14.30
C GLY A 115 12.06 -21.95 14.82
N GLU A 116 11.97 -22.93 13.92
CA GLU A 116 11.97 -24.36 14.25
C GLU A 116 13.31 -24.80 14.87
N GLU A 117 14.44 -24.36 14.31
CA GLU A 117 15.77 -24.59 14.87
C GLU A 117 15.90 -24.01 16.29
N LEU A 118 15.38 -22.81 16.53
CA LEU A 118 15.37 -22.19 17.86
C LEU A 118 14.50 -22.97 18.86
N GLU A 119 13.32 -23.44 18.42
CA GLU A 119 12.45 -24.32 19.20
C GLU A 119 13.13 -25.66 19.55
N GLN A 120 13.86 -26.24 18.61
CA GLN A 120 14.57 -27.50 18.81
C GLN A 120 15.72 -27.33 19.82
N LEU A 121 16.53 -26.27 19.70
CA LEU A 121 17.58 -25.94 20.66
C LEU A 121 17.03 -25.68 22.08
N LYS A 122 15.80 -25.15 22.18
CA LYS A 122 15.09 -24.98 23.46
C LYS A 122 14.68 -26.33 24.06
N LYS A 123 14.21 -27.28 23.24
CA LYS A 123 13.81 -28.63 23.67
C LYS A 123 15.01 -29.51 24.05
N GLU A 124 16.13 -29.36 23.35
CA GLU A 124 17.38 -30.10 23.59
C GLU A 124 18.17 -29.58 24.81
N GLY A 125 17.65 -28.59 25.55
CA GLY A 125 18.25 -28.08 26.79
C GLY A 125 19.52 -27.24 26.58
N GLN A 126 19.86 -26.91 25.33
CA GLN A 126 21.05 -26.12 24.99
C GLN A 126 20.80 -24.61 25.10
N VAL A 127 19.55 -24.16 24.95
CA VAL A 127 19.12 -22.82 25.38
C VAL A 127 19.01 -22.86 26.90
N SER A 128 20.08 -22.42 27.53
CA SER A 128 20.23 -22.35 28.98
C SER A 128 18.98 -21.76 29.65
N SER A 129 18.43 -22.53 30.58
CA SER A 129 17.28 -22.24 31.45
C SER A 129 17.12 -20.75 31.80
N TRP A 130 18.23 -20.04 32.08
CA TRP A 130 18.24 -18.64 32.49
C TRP A 130 17.61 -17.61 31.53
N PHE A 131 17.47 -17.88 30.22
CA PHE A 131 16.75 -16.94 29.33
C PHE A 131 15.23 -16.95 29.55
N VAL A 132 14.71 -18.00 30.17
CA VAL A 132 13.27 -18.22 30.38
C VAL A 132 12.92 -18.17 31.88
N THR A 133 13.87 -18.49 32.75
CA THR A 133 13.71 -18.37 34.21
C THR A 133 13.61 -16.90 34.64
N PRO A 134 12.61 -16.51 35.45
CA PRO A 134 12.58 -15.20 36.09
C PRO A 134 13.87 -14.93 36.86
N VAL A 135 14.35 -13.68 36.83
CA VAL A 135 15.62 -13.29 37.46
C VAL A 135 15.62 -13.59 38.97
N GLU A 136 14.44 -13.59 39.57
CA GLU A 136 14.19 -13.85 40.98
C GLU A 136 14.44 -15.31 41.39
N GLU A 137 14.43 -16.24 40.42
CA GLU A 137 14.60 -17.68 40.65
C GLU A 137 16.04 -18.16 40.36
N LEU A 138 16.94 -17.25 39.96
CA LEU A 138 18.33 -17.57 39.61
C LEU A 138 19.27 -17.43 40.80
N SER A 139 20.23 -18.36 40.92
CA SER A 139 21.32 -18.22 41.88
C SER A 139 22.25 -17.05 41.50
N TYR A 140 23.02 -16.56 42.48
CA TYR A 140 23.97 -15.46 42.26
C TYR A 140 24.99 -15.75 41.15
N GLU A 141 25.47 -16.99 41.05
CA GLU A 141 26.42 -17.39 40.01
C GLU A 141 25.77 -17.46 38.61
N GLU A 142 24.52 -17.94 38.53
CA GLU A 142 23.76 -17.93 37.27
C GLU A 142 23.44 -16.50 36.82
N LEU A 143 23.09 -15.62 37.76
CA LEU A 143 22.83 -14.20 37.49
C LEU A 143 24.08 -13.49 36.95
N LYS A 144 25.26 -13.82 37.48
CA LYS A 144 26.54 -13.29 37.00
C LYS A 144 26.85 -13.74 35.57
N ILE A 145 26.56 -15.00 35.25
CA ILE A 145 26.70 -15.56 33.89
C ILE A 145 25.73 -14.87 32.92
N GLN A 146 24.46 -14.69 33.32
CA GLN A 146 23.44 -13.98 32.55
C GLN A 146 23.82 -12.51 32.28
N HIS A 147 24.27 -11.78 33.30
CA HIS A 147 24.70 -10.39 33.16
C HIS A 147 25.84 -10.25 32.14
N ALA A 148 26.86 -11.11 32.23
CA ALA A 148 27.97 -11.11 31.28
C ALA A 148 27.52 -11.43 29.84
N ALA A 149 26.59 -12.37 29.67
CA ALA A 149 26.02 -12.71 28.37
C ALA A 149 25.18 -11.56 27.78
N MET A 150 24.37 -10.89 28.60
CA MET A 150 23.56 -9.74 28.20
C MET A 150 24.42 -8.54 27.79
N GLU A 151 25.51 -8.25 28.50
CA GLU A 151 26.45 -7.19 28.10
C GLU A 151 27.13 -7.50 26.76
N LYS A 152 27.52 -8.76 26.53
CA LYS A 152 28.05 -9.21 25.24
C LYS A 152 27.02 -9.06 24.11
N LEU A 153 25.76 -9.39 24.37
CA LEU A 153 24.66 -9.24 23.40
C LEU A 153 24.41 -7.76 23.10
N ARG A 154 24.33 -6.90 24.12
CA ARG A 154 24.18 -5.45 24.00
C ARG A 154 25.26 -4.86 23.11
N GLY A 155 26.52 -5.23 23.32
CA GLY A 155 27.63 -4.79 22.48
C GLY A 155 27.47 -5.18 21.00
N LYS A 156 27.05 -6.43 20.74
CA LYS A 156 26.78 -6.90 19.37
C LYS A 156 25.63 -6.14 18.72
N VAL A 157 24.50 -5.95 19.43
CA VAL A 157 23.33 -5.22 18.93
C VAL A 157 23.69 -3.78 18.57
N LEU A 158 24.42 -3.07 19.44
CA LEU A 158 24.88 -1.71 19.17
C LEU A 158 25.78 -1.65 17.93
N LYS A 159 26.69 -2.61 17.76
CA LYS A 159 27.54 -2.72 16.58
C LYS A 159 26.72 -2.94 15.31
N THR A 160 25.78 -3.88 15.31
CA THR A 160 24.92 -4.17 14.15
C THR A 160 24.00 -2.99 13.82
N MET A 161 23.47 -2.29 14.83
CA MET A 161 22.69 -1.06 14.63
C MET A 161 23.55 0.04 13.98
N ALA A 162 24.79 0.23 14.45
CA ALA A 162 25.72 1.19 13.85
C ALA A 162 26.07 0.83 12.40
N GLU A 163 26.32 -0.45 12.11
CA GLU A 163 26.58 -0.95 10.74
C GLU A 163 25.39 -0.73 9.81
N ARG A 164 24.16 -1.00 10.28
CA ARG A 164 22.92 -0.74 9.50
C ARG A 164 22.66 0.74 9.27
N LEU A 165 22.96 1.59 10.25
CA LEU A 165 22.86 3.06 10.10
C LEU A 165 23.93 3.59 9.13
N ALA A 166 25.14 3.03 9.13
CA ALA A 166 26.20 3.40 8.19
C ALA A 166 25.88 2.95 6.75
N GLN A 167 25.23 1.79 6.57
CA GLN A 167 24.79 1.29 5.26
C GLN A 167 23.52 1.99 4.74
N GLY A 168 22.77 2.70 5.60
CA GLY A 168 21.62 3.53 5.22
C GLY A 168 21.99 4.88 4.56
N SER A 169 23.27 5.16 4.34
CA SER A 169 23.78 6.39 3.72
C SER A 169 24.09 6.19 2.22
N ALA A 170 23.07 5.90 1.42
CA ALA A 170 22.98 6.30 0.01
C ALA A 170 21.64 7.06 -0.13
N PRO A 171 21.57 8.14 -0.92
CA PRO A 171 20.46 9.10 -0.79
C PRO A 171 19.15 8.45 -1.23
N SER A 172 18.31 8.10 -0.26
CA SER A 172 16.88 8.05 -0.49
C SER A 172 16.45 9.49 -0.75
N VAL A 173 16.19 9.79 -2.02
CA VAL A 173 15.54 11.05 -2.41
C VAL A 173 14.12 11.01 -1.84
N ALA A 174 14.01 11.64 -0.68
CA ALA A 174 12.86 12.30 -0.08
C ALA A 174 11.46 11.75 -0.41
N ALA A 175 10.87 11.15 0.62
CA ALA A 175 9.43 11.27 0.82
C ALA A 175 9.05 12.77 0.93
N ASN A 176 8.07 13.15 0.10
CA ASN A 176 7.06 14.17 0.35
C ASN A 176 7.51 15.64 0.41
N SER A 177 7.32 16.36 -0.69
CA SER A 177 6.90 17.76 -0.62
C SER A 177 5.58 17.92 -1.37
N GLY A 178 4.54 18.33 -0.64
CA GLY A 178 3.35 18.90 -1.24
C GLY A 178 3.75 20.15 -2.00
N GLY A 179 3.81 20.05 -3.32
CA GLY A 179 3.93 21.16 -4.24
C GLY A 179 2.56 21.41 -4.84
N ALA A 180 1.92 22.50 -4.40
CA ALA A 180 0.88 23.15 -5.17
C ALA A 180 1.46 23.45 -6.56
N SER A 181 0.93 22.83 -7.61
CA SER A 181 1.13 23.33 -8.96
C SER A 181 0.14 24.48 -9.17
N ASP A 182 0.61 25.67 -8.81
CA ASP A 182 0.16 26.92 -9.42
C ASP A 182 0.32 26.77 -10.94
N PHE A 183 -0.81 26.60 -11.64
CA PHE A 183 -0.89 26.92 -13.05
C PHE A 183 -1.43 28.35 -13.20
N PRO A 184 -0.91 29.12 -14.17
CA PRO A 184 -1.01 30.56 -14.16
C PRO A 184 -2.45 31.04 -14.33
N VAL A 185 -2.86 31.96 -13.46
CA VAL A 185 -4.04 32.80 -13.64
C VAL A 185 -3.84 33.63 -14.91
N SER A 186 -4.42 33.18 -16.03
CA SER A 186 -4.71 34.06 -17.16
C SER A 186 -5.90 34.93 -16.78
N ASN A 187 -5.59 36.18 -16.46
CA ASN A 187 -6.53 37.23 -16.12
C ASN A 187 -7.25 37.68 -17.42
N PRO A 188 -8.59 37.59 -17.56
CA PRO A 188 -9.28 38.24 -18.66
C PRO A 188 -9.52 39.71 -18.27
N LYS A 189 -8.61 40.59 -18.69
CA LYS A 189 -8.84 42.03 -18.64
C LYS A 189 -9.60 42.45 -19.91
N ALA A 190 -10.85 42.89 -19.68
CA ALA A 190 -11.59 43.94 -20.36
C ALA A 190 -11.59 44.03 -21.91
N ALA A 191 -12.78 43.74 -22.47
CA ALA A 191 -13.55 44.56 -23.43
C ALA A 191 -12.94 44.82 -24.83
N PRO A 192 -13.69 45.33 -25.83
CA PRO A 192 -15.01 45.99 -25.78
C PRO A 192 -16.22 45.05 -25.93
#